data_AF-A0A7K4B3W7-F1
#
_entry.id   AF-A0A7K4B3W7-F1
#
_cell.length_a   1.000
_cell.length_b   1.000
_cell.length_c   1.000
_cell.angle_alpha   90.00
_cell.angle_beta   90.00
_cell.angle_gamma   90.00
#
_symmetry.space_group_name_H-M   'P 1'
#
loop_
_entity.id
_entity.type
_entity.pdbx_description
1 polymer ?
#
loop_
_entity_poly.entity_id
_entity_poly.type
_entity_poly.pdbx_seq_one_letter_code
_entity_poly.pdbx_strand_id
1 'polypeptide(L)'
;EADIIMICVPTPVTKAKDPDLGPVTGAAKTVGQNLKEGAIVVLESTVYPGVTEEIPLPVLEQESGKRCGKDFFVGYSPERIDPNDDEHTLERTTKIVSGMDVKTTDMLCRVYGLVTTVYRAPDIRTAEAAKVIGNIQRDLNIALVNELSLIFSRLGLDTTAVLEAAGTKWNFHPYRPGLVGGHCIPVDLCS
;
A
#
# COMPACT_ATOMS: atom_id res chain seq x y z
N GLU A 1 6.57 -25.67 8.42
CA GLU A 1 6.20 -25.06 7.12
C GLU A 1 4.90 -24.27 7.29
N ALA A 2 4.74 -23.16 6.57
CA ALA A 2 3.57 -22.29 6.67
C ALA A 2 2.69 -22.42 5.42
N ASP A 3 1.37 -22.32 5.58
CA ASP A 3 0.41 -22.34 4.48
C ASP A 3 0.23 -20.95 3.83
N ILE A 4 0.48 -19.89 4.61
CA ILE A 4 0.42 -18.50 4.15
C ILE A 4 1.67 -17.77 4.61
N ILE A 5 2.31 -17.06 3.69
CA ILE A 5 3.53 -16.29 3.93
C ILE A 5 3.27 -14.84 3.54
N MET A 6 3.44 -13.91 4.49
CA MET A 6 3.26 -12.48 4.27
C MET A 6 4.62 -11.79 4.12
N ILE A 7 4.84 -11.09 3.00
CA ILE A 7 6.03 -10.29 2.74
C ILE A 7 5.71 -8.84 3.12
N CYS A 8 6.25 -8.41 4.26
CA CYS A 8 6.05 -7.07 4.84
C CYS A 8 7.38 -6.33 4.98
N VAL A 9 8.20 -6.34 3.93
CA VAL A 9 9.52 -5.69 3.93
C VAL A 9 9.41 -4.21 3.49
N PRO A 10 10.31 -3.33 3.94
CA PRO A 10 10.29 -1.94 3.52
C PRO A 10 10.58 -1.81 2.02
N THR A 11 9.99 -0.79 1.41
CA THR A 11 10.25 -0.35 0.02
C THR A 11 10.84 1.05 0.07
N PRO A 12 12.14 1.19 0.40
CA PRO A 12 12.76 2.50 0.48
C PRO A 12 12.82 3.18 -0.89
N VAL A 13 13.11 4.47 -0.92
CA VAL A 13 13.35 5.19 -2.18
C VAL A 13 14.85 5.33 -2.42
N THR A 14 15.26 5.17 -3.67
CA THR A 14 16.64 5.36 -4.11
C THR A 14 17.01 6.85 -4.13
N LYS A 15 18.28 7.16 -4.37
CA LYS A 15 18.74 8.55 -4.56
C LYS A 15 18.10 9.25 -5.77
N ALA A 16 17.68 8.47 -6.77
CA ALA A 16 16.94 8.96 -7.93
C ALA A 16 15.44 9.19 -7.63
N LYS A 17 15.03 8.94 -6.37
CA LYS A 17 13.65 8.91 -5.88
C LYS A 17 12.83 7.71 -6.35
N ASP A 18 13.40 6.74 -7.05
CA ASP A 18 12.70 5.52 -7.48
C ASP A 18 12.44 4.53 -6.34
N PRO A 19 11.38 3.70 -6.38
CA PRO A 19 11.17 2.66 -5.37
C PRO A 19 12.26 1.60 -5.50
N ASP A 20 12.92 1.29 -4.38
CA ASP A 20 13.86 0.18 -4.29
C ASP A 20 13.10 -1.09 -3.87
N LEU A 21 12.96 -2.00 -4.84
CA LEU A 21 12.32 -3.30 -4.64
C LEU A 21 13.31 -4.41 -4.23
N GLY A 22 14.58 -4.08 -4.00
CA GLY A 22 15.60 -5.02 -3.53
C GLY A 22 15.18 -5.83 -2.30
N PRO A 23 14.58 -5.23 -1.26
CA PRO A 23 14.07 -5.97 -0.11
C PRO A 23 12.96 -6.95 -0.48
N VAL A 24 12.03 -6.57 -1.37
CA VAL A 24 10.91 -7.41 -1.84
C VAL A 24 11.47 -8.62 -2.60
N THR A 25 12.38 -8.40 -3.53
CA THR A 25 13.08 -9.45 -4.28
C THR A 25 13.86 -10.39 -3.36
N GLY A 26 14.57 -9.84 -2.36
CA GLY A 26 15.31 -10.62 -1.38
C GLY A 26 14.40 -11.50 -0.53
N ALA A 27 13.28 -10.97 -0.06
CA ALA A 27 12.27 -11.74 0.66
C ALA A 27 11.66 -12.83 -0.23
N ALA A 28 11.28 -12.50 -1.47
CA ALA A 28 10.74 -13.45 -2.43
C ALA A 28 11.70 -14.62 -2.68
N LYS A 29 13.00 -14.35 -2.76
CA LYS A 29 14.03 -15.38 -2.88
C LYS A 29 14.05 -16.33 -1.69
N THR A 30 14.11 -15.80 -0.46
CA THR A 30 14.08 -16.62 0.75
C THR A 30 12.81 -17.44 0.85
N VAL A 31 11.66 -16.87 0.48
CA VAL A 31 10.37 -17.57 0.47
C VAL A 31 10.38 -18.69 -0.57
N GLY A 32 10.82 -18.41 -1.80
CA GLY A 32 10.87 -19.39 -2.90
C GLY A 32 11.69 -20.64 -2.54
N GLN A 33 12.86 -20.46 -1.93
CA GLN A 33 13.73 -21.56 -1.49
C GLN A 33 13.10 -22.49 -0.44
N ASN A 34 12.08 -22.02 0.27
CA ASN A 34 11.42 -22.73 1.36
C ASN A 34 9.92 -22.94 1.09
N LEU A 35 9.47 -22.69 -0.14
CA LEU A 35 8.05 -22.62 -0.47
C LEU A 35 7.43 -24.02 -0.43
N LYS A 36 6.38 -24.19 0.36
CA LYS A 36 5.58 -25.42 0.41
C LYS A 36 4.60 -25.47 -0.76
N GLU A 37 4.26 -26.68 -1.23
CA GLU A 37 3.20 -26.86 -2.24
C GLU A 37 1.82 -26.48 -1.67
N GLY A 38 1.03 -25.75 -2.46
CA GLY A 38 -0.26 -25.19 -2.07
C GLY A 38 -0.19 -23.93 -1.21
N ALA A 39 1.01 -23.41 -0.90
CA ALA A 39 1.16 -22.19 -0.10
C ALA A 39 0.67 -20.94 -0.83
N ILE A 40 0.24 -19.93 -0.06
CA ILE A 40 -0.15 -18.61 -0.57
C ILE A 40 0.88 -17.58 -0.11
N VAL A 41 1.51 -16.87 -1.05
CA VAL A 41 2.42 -15.76 -0.75
C VAL A 41 1.68 -14.43 -0.93
N VAL A 42 1.62 -13.63 0.12
CA VAL A 42 0.93 -12.34 0.13
C VAL A 42 1.95 -11.22 0.24
N LEU A 43 1.89 -10.26 -0.68
CA LEU A 43 2.67 -9.03 -0.57
C LEU A 43 1.84 -7.98 0.19
N GLU A 44 2.40 -7.43 1.27
CA GLU A 44 1.79 -6.31 2.01
C GLU A 44 2.56 -4.99 1.85
N SER A 45 3.80 -5.06 1.37
CA SER A 45 4.62 -3.89 1.06
C SER A 45 3.88 -2.95 0.10
N THR A 46 4.06 -1.65 0.29
CA THR A 46 3.49 -0.64 -0.61
C THR A 46 4.24 -0.67 -1.93
N VAL A 47 3.52 -0.92 -3.02
CA VAL A 47 4.08 -1.06 -4.36
C VAL A 47 3.17 -0.40 -5.38
N TYR A 48 3.69 -0.18 -6.59
CA TYR A 48 2.92 0.30 -7.72
C TYR A 48 2.16 -0.85 -8.41
N PRO A 49 1.12 -0.54 -9.21
CA PRO A 49 0.34 -1.57 -9.89
C PRO A 49 1.21 -2.42 -10.81
N GLY A 50 1.08 -3.75 -10.71
CA GLY A 50 1.84 -4.75 -11.46
C GLY A 50 2.99 -5.40 -10.68
N VAL A 51 3.45 -4.80 -9.57
CA VAL A 51 4.67 -5.29 -8.90
C VAL A 51 4.54 -6.73 -8.43
N THR A 52 3.42 -7.13 -7.82
CA THR A 52 3.24 -8.49 -7.30
C THR A 52 3.44 -9.56 -8.38
N GLU A 53 3.00 -9.29 -9.60
CA GLU A 53 3.08 -10.25 -10.72
C GLU A 53 4.38 -10.12 -11.51
N GLU A 54 4.97 -8.93 -11.56
CA GLU A 54 6.14 -8.63 -12.39
C GLU A 54 7.48 -8.87 -11.67
N ILE A 55 7.50 -8.81 -10.32
CA ILE A 55 8.75 -8.81 -9.54
C ILE A 55 8.89 -10.04 -8.61
N PRO A 56 8.10 -10.22 -7.53
CA PRO A 56 8.30 -11.35 -6.63
C PRO A 56 7.80 -12.67 -7.23
N LEU A 57 6.75 -12.66 -8.07
CA LEU A 57 6.23 -13.90 -8.67
C LEU A 57 7.29 -14.64 -9.51
N PRO A 58 8.00 -14.01 -10.46
CA PRO A 58 9.06 -14.70 -11.22
C PRO A 58 10.19 -15.23 -10.32
N VAL A 59 10.54 -14.50 -9.26
CA VAL A 59 11.57 -14.91 -8.29
C VAL A 59 11.11 -16.12 -7.49
N LEU A 60 9.85 -16.15 -7.07
CA LEU A 60 9.25 -17.28 -6.38
C LEU A 60 9.26 -18.52 -7.27
N GLU A 61 8.83 -18.43 -8.53
CA GLU A 61 8.86 -19.55 -9.47
C GLU A 61 10.29 -20.05 -9.72
N GLN A 62 11.24 -19.13 -9.94
CA GLN A 62 12.64 -19.46 -10.19
C GLN A 62 13.30 -20.19 -9.01
N GLU A 63 13.14 -19.67 -7.80
CA GLU A 63 13.85 -20.17 -6.61
C GLU A 63 13.19 -21.43 -6.02
N SER A 64 11.88 -21.63 -6.24
CA SER A 64 11.16 -22.82 -5.79
C SER A 64 11.14 -23.95 -6.82
N GLY A 65 11.34 -23.64 -8.11
CA GLY A 65 11.11 -24.58 -9.22
C GLY A 65 9.63 -24.95 -9.40
N LYS A 66 8.70 -24.19 -8.78
CA LYS A 66 7.25 -24.42 -8.78
C LYS A 66 6.55 -23.41 -9.68
N ARG A 67 5.31 -23.72 -10.07
CA ARG A 67 4.48 -22.85 -10.91
C ARG A 67 3.34 -22.21 -10.12
N CYS A 68 3.24 -20.88 -10.23
CA CYS A 68 2.14 -20.13 -9.66
C CYS A 68 0.80 -20.53 -10.30
N GLY A 69 -0.27 -20.60 -9.50
CA GLY A 69 -1.60 -21.06 -9.91
C GLY A 69 -1.77 -22.57 -10.01
N LYS A 70 -0.71 -23.34 -9.75
CA LYS A 70 -0.75 -24.81 -9.69
C LYS A 70 -0.16 -25.33 -8.39
N ASP A 71 1.09 -24.96 -8.14
CA ASP A 71 1.89 -25.51 -7.05
C ASP A 71 1.97 -24.52 -5.86
N PHE A 72 1.69 -23.24 -6.09
CA PHE A 72 1.51 -22.20 -5.07
C PHE A 72 0.66 -21.06 -5.64
N PHE A 73 0.25 -20.12 -4.79
CA PHE A 73 -0.60 -18.99 -5.18
C PHE A 73 -0.08 -17.67 -4.63
N VAL A 74 -0.51 -16.55 -5.21
CA VAL A 74 -0.14 -15.21 -4.75
C VAL A 74 -1.35 -14.34 -4.44
N GLY A 75 -1.14 -13.36 -3.57
CA GLY A 75 -2.12 -12.32 -3.27
C GLY A 75 -1.46 -11.02 -2.84
N TYR A 76 -2.29 -10.01 -2.63
CA TYR A 76 -1.89 -8.69 -2.23
C TYR A 76 -2.85 -8.14 -1.17
N SER A 77 -2.29 -7.50 -0.15
CA SER A 77 -3.07 -6.83 0.89
C SER A 77 -2.27 -5.68 1.49
N PRO A 78 -2.49 -4.43 1.04
CA PRO A 78 -1.66 -3.32 1.44
C PRO A 78 -1.79 -3.03 2.93
N GLU A 79 -0.65 -2.74 3.54
CA GLU A 79 -0.57 -2.20 4.89
C GLU A 79 -1.28 -0.81 4.97
N ARG A 80 -1.99 -0.55 6.08
CA ARG A 80 -2.90 0.61 6.24
C ARG A 80 -2.88 1.21 7.64
N ILE A 81 -1.90 0.87 8.47
CA ILE A 81 -1.82 1.27 9.86
C ILE A 81 -0.76 2.35 9.98
N ASP A 82 -1.06 3.41 10.72
CA ASP A 82 -0.04 4.33 11.20
C ASP A 82 0.24 3.95 12.67
N PRO A 83 1.48 3.58 13.03
CA PRO A 83 1.81 3.24 14.42
C PRO A 83 1.62 4.41 15.41
N ASN A 84 1.39 5.63 14.92
CA ASN A 84 1.09 6.81 15.74
C ASN A 84 -0.40 7.18 15.73
N ASP A 85 -1.28 6.34 15.17
CA ASP A 85 -2.72 6.56 15.08
C ASP A 85 -3.49 5.54 15.94
N ASP A 86 -3.81 5.97 17.16
CA ASP A 86 -4.58 5.16 18.12
C ASP A 86 -6.07 5.01 17.74
N GLU A 87 -6.58 5.83 16.80
CA GLU A 87 -7.98 5.72 16.35
C GLU A 87 -8.13 4.65 15.26
N HIS A 88 -7.20 4.62 14.30
CA HIS A 88 -7.22 3.73 13.13
C HIS A 88 -6.37 2.47 13.30
N THR A 89 -6.54 1.80 14.45
CA THR A 89 -5.91 0.50 14.75
C THR A 89 -6.20 -0.58 13.70
N LEU A 90 -5.38 -1.64 13.68
CA LEU A 90 -5.53 -2.80 12.78
C LEU A 90 -6.96 -3.38 12.77
N GLU A 91 -7.60 -3.46 13.93
CA GLU A 91 -8.94 -4.04 14.12
C GLU A 91 -10.07 -3.14 13.57
N ARG A 92 -9.81 -1.82 13.48
CA ARG A 92 -10.80 -0.82 13.06
C ARG A 92 -10.65 -0.40 11.60
N THR A 93 -9.51 -0.71 10.99
CA THR A 93 -9.20 -0.29 9.62
C THR A 93 -9.53 -1.39 8.62
N THR A 94 -10.43 -1.11 7.68
CA THR A 94 -10.80 -2.04 6.62
C THR A 94 -9.59 -2.36 5.73
N LYS A 95 -9.24 -3.64 5.65
CA LYS A 95 -8.11 -4.13 4.85
C LYS A 95 -8.56 -4.49 3.44
N ILE A 96 -7.85 -3.99 2.42
CA ILE A 96 -8.06 -4.43 1.04
C ILE A 96 -7.40 -5.79 0.86
N VAL A 97 -8.09 -6.75 0.26
CA VAL A 97 -7.56 -8.09 0.00
C VAL A 97 -7.90 -8.51 -1.43
N SER A 98 -6.91 -9.07 -2.11
CA SER A 98 -7.03 -9.69 -3.44
C SER A 98 -6.09 -10.88 -3.55
N GLY A 99 -6.54 -11.96 -4.18
CA GLY A 99 -5.70 -13.07 -4.62
C GLY A 99 -5.64 -13.14 -6.14
N MET A 100 -4.73 -13.96 -6.67
CA MET A 100 -4.62 -14.20 -8.12
C MET A 100 -5.86 -14.86 -8.74
N ASP A 101 -6.68 -15.51 -7.91
CA ASP A 101 -7.96 -16.08 -8.29
C ASP A 101 -9.00 -15.96 -7.16
N VAL A 102 -10.24 -16.35 -7.47
CA VAL A 102 -11.38 -16.33 -6.54
C VAL A 102 -11.10 -17.15 -5.28
N LYS A 103 -10.51 -18.34 -5.41
CA LYS A 103 -10.29 -19.26 -4.29
C LYS A 103 -9.25 -18.71 -3.31
N THR A 104 -8.15 -18.19 -3.85
CA THR A 104 -7.07 -17.53 -3.12
C THR A 104 -7.60 -16.30 -2.41
N THR A 105 -8.40 -15.49 -3.10
CA THR A 105 -9.04 -14.31 -2.51
C THR A 105 -9.95 -14.70 -1.35
N ASP A 106 -10.78 -15.73 -1.51
CA ASP A 106 -11.70 -16.16 -0.46
C ASP A 106 -10.96 -16.68 0.78
N MET A 107 -9.87 -17.42 0.58
CA MET A 107 -9.01 -17.88 1.67
C MET A 107 -8.37 -16.71 2.42
N LEU A 108 -7.79 -15.75 1.69
CA LEU A 108 -7.19 -14.56 2.30
C LEU A 108 -8.22 -13.70 3.03
N CYS A 109 -9.40 -13.50 2.46
CA CYS A 109 -10.50 -12.77 3.11
C CYS A 109 -10.90 -13.43 4.45
N ARG A 110 -10.92 -14.77 4.52
CA ARG A 110 -11.20 -15.48 5.78
C ARG A 110 -10.11 -15.23 6.81
N VAL A 111 -8.84 -15.28 6.40
CA VAL A 111 -7.69 -15.10 7.29
C VAL A 111 -7.61 -13.68 7.83
N TYR A 112 -7.67 -12.66 6.96
CA TYR A 112 -7.68 -11.27 7.39
C TYR A 112 -8.98 -10.90 8.14
N GLY A 113 -10.09 -11.56 7.80
CA GLY A 113 -11.38 -11.40 8.46
C GLY A 113 -11.41 -11.84 9.93
N LEU A 114 -10.40 -12.60 10.39
CA LEU A 114 -10.25 -12.93 11.81
C LEU A 114 -9.82 -11.71 12.65
N VAL A 115 -9.25 -10.69 12.00
CA VAL A 115 -8.64 -9.54 12.68
C VAL A 115 -9.42 -8.26 12.41
N THR A 116 -9.94 -8.08 11.20
CA THR A 116 -10.58 -6.82 10.79
C THR A 116 -11.62 -7.02 9.69
N THR A 117 -12.31 -5.94 9.32
CA THR A 117 -13.20 -5.93 8.16
C THR A 117 -12.38 -5.98 6.87
N VAL A 118 -12.82 -6.79 5.91
CA VAL A 118 -12.13 -6.97 4.62
C VAL A 118 -12.94 -6.36 3.49
N TYR A 119 -12.27 -5.57 2.65
CA TYR A 119 -12.74 -5.18 1.33
C TYR A 119 -12.11 -6.07 0.26
N ARG A 120 -12.94 -6.82 -0.47
CA ARG A 120 -12.49 -7.68 -1.56
C ARG A 120 -12.28 -6.86 -2.83
N ALA A 121 -11.02 -6.66 -3.22
CA ALA A 121 -10.70 -6.05 -4.51
C ALA A 121 -10.94 -7.06 -5.67
N PRO A 122 -11.28 -6.58 -6.87
CA PRO A 122 -11.56 -7.46 -8.01
C PRO A 122 -10.32 -8.22 -8.49
N ASP A 123 -9.14 -7.62 -8.37
CA ASP A 123 -7.86 -8.19 -8.76
C ASP A 123 -6.70 -7.51 -7.99
N ILE A 124 -5.52 -8.12 -8.07
CA ILE A 124 -4.29 -7.64 -7.39
C ILE A 124 -3.91 -6.24 -7.86
N ARG A 125 -3.94 -6.01 -9.18
CA ARG A 125 -3.53 -4.72 -9.76
C ARG A 125 -4.42 -3.57 -9.30
N THR A 126 -5.72 -3.80 -9.13
CA THR A 126 -6.68 -2.84 -8.57
C THR A 126 -6.38 -2.57 -7.10
N ALA A 127 -6.03 -3.60 -6.32
CA ALA A 127 -5.67 -3.43 -4.92
C ALA A 127 -4.38 -2.63 -4.73
N GLU A 128 -3.36 -2.85 -5.58
CA GLU A 128 -2.13 -2.06 -5.63
C GLU A 128 -2.43 -0.59 -5.99
N ALA A 129 -3.23 -0.36 -7.04
CA ALA A 129 -3.61 0.98 -7.47
C ALA A 129 -4.39 1.77 -6.41
N ALA A 130 -5.28 1.10 -5.67
CA ALA A 130 -6.08 1.73 -4.62
C ALA A 130 -5.20 2.34 -3.52
N LYS A 131 -4.06 1.72 -3.18
CA LYS A 131 -3.12 2.26 -2.20
C LYS A 131 -2.39 3.49 -2.74
N VAL A 132 -1.96 3.44 -4.00
CA VAL A 132 -1.24 4.53 -4.67
C VAL A 132 -2.09 5.81 -4.75
N ILE A 133 -3.36 5.69 -5.13
CA ILE A 133 -4.28 6.84 -5.23
C ILE A 133 -4.43 7.56 -3.89
N GLY A 134 -4.55 6.82 -2.77
CA GLY A 134 -4.69 7.42 -1.44
C GLY A 134 -3.48 8.27 -1.04
N ASN A 135 -2.27 7.79 -1.35
CA ASN A 135 -1.04 8.53 -1.10
C ASN A 135 -0.95 9.79 -1.98
N ILE A 136 -1.23 9.67 -3.28
CA ILE A 136 -1.27 10.80 -4.23
C ILE A 136 -2.25 11.89 -3.76
N GLN A 137 -3.46 11.49 -3.35
CA GLN A 137 -4.47 12.43 -2.88
C GLN A 137 -3.97 13.21 -1.65
N ARG A 138 -3.35 12.53 -0.68
CA ARG A 138 -2.80 13.18 0.52
C ARG A 138 -1.72 14.19 0.14
N ASP A 139 -0.77 13.80 -0.69
CA ASP A 139 0.38 14.63 -1.06
C ASP A 139 -0.04 15.88 -1.85
N LEU A 140 -0.91 15.71 -2.85
CA LEU A 140 -1.44 16.84 -3.63
C LEU A 140 -2.16 17.86 -2.75
N ASN A 141 -2.99 17.39 -1.82
CA ASN A 141 -3.74 18.29 -0.95
C ASN A 141 -2.85 19.00 0.09
N ILE A 142 -1.84 18.31 0.65
CA ILE A 142 -0.87 18.97 1.55
C ILE A 142 -0.07 20.02 0.78
N ALA A 143 0.39 19.70 -0.43
CA ALA A 143 1.10 20.67 -1.28
C ALA A 143 0.24 21.90 -1.59
N LEU A 144 -1.03 21.69 -1.95
CA LEU A 144 -1.99 22.78 -2.16
C LEU A 144 -2.14 23.67 -0.91
N VAL A 145 -2.32 23.06 0.27
CA VAL A 145 -2.49 23.80 1.52
C VAL A 145 -1.21 24.55 1.91
N ASN A 146 -0.02 24.00 1.64
CA ASN A 146 1.25 24.71 1.82
C ASN A 146 1.34 25.97 0.94
N GLU A 147 0.98 25.87 -0.35
CA GLU A 147 0.96 27.02 -1.26
C GLU A 147 -0.06 28.09 -0.81
N LEU A 148 -1.26 27.67 -0.41
CA LEU A 148 -2.27 28.59 0.13
C LEU A 148 -1.78 29.29 1.40
N SER A 149 -1.05 28.58 2.27
CA SER A 149 -0.48 29.16 3.49
C SER A 149 0.49 30.30 3.19
N LEU A 150 1.29 30.18 2.13
CA LEU A 150 2.18 31.25 1.68
C LEU A 150 1.40 32.47 1.17
N ILE A 151 0.30 32.24 0.45
CA ILE A 151 -0.58 33.31 -0.05
C ILE A 151 -1.28 34.03 1.12
N PHE A 152 -1.86 33.29 2.06
CA PHE A 152 -2.53 33.86 3.23
C PHE A 152 -1.58 34.68 4.09
N SER A 153 -0.36 34.18 4.31
CA SER A 153 0.70 34.92 5.02
C SER A 153 1.02 36.25 4.34
N ARG A 154 1.13 36.30 3.00
CA ARG A 154 1.34 37.55 2.24
C ARG A 154 0.16 38.52 2.33
N LEU A 155 -1.05 38.03 2.58
CA LEU A 155 -2.26 38.83 2.77
C LEU A 155 -2.49 39.23 4.23
N GLY A 156 -1.63 38.80 5.17
CA GLY A 156 -1.80 39.05 6.60
C GLY A 156 -2.92 38.23 7.24
N LEU A 157 -3.29 37.09 6.64
CA LEU A 157 -4.31 36.17 7.14
C LEU A 157 -3.66 34.98 7.87
N ASP A 158 -4.27 34.56 8.99
CA ASP A 158 -3.90 33.30 9.65
C ASP A 158 -4.47 32.10 8.87
N THR A 159 -3.57 31.26 8.36
CA THR A 159 -3.92 30.02 7.66
C THR A 159 -4.86 29.15 8.48
N THR A 160 -4.66 29.03 9.78
CA THR A 160 -5.47 28.14 10.63
C THR A 160 -6.91 28.64 10.67
N ALA A 161 -7.11 29.92 10.98
CA ALA A 161 -8.43 30.56 10.97
C ALA A 161 -9.13 30.45 9.60
N VAL A 162 -8.40 30.62 8.49
CA VAL A 162 -8.98 30.47 7.14
C VAL A 162 -9.42 29.02 6.87
N LEU A 163 -8.60 28.02 7.24
CA LEU A 163 -8.94 26.60 7.07
C LEU A 163 -10.10 26.16 7.96
N GLU A 164 -10.20 26.68 9.19
CA GLU A 164 -11.34 26.43 10.07
C GLU A 164 -12.63 27.02 9.51
N ALA A 165 -12.58 28.25 8.98
CA ALA A 165 -13.73 28.87 8.32
C ALA A 165 -14.15 28.07 7.07
N ALA A 166 -13.19 27.65 6.23
CA ALA A 166 -13.47 26.81 5.05
C ALA A 166 -14.03 25.43 5.42
N GLY A 167 -13.58 24.87 6.55
CA GLY A 167 -14.04 23.60 7.10
C GLY A 167 -15.51 23.55 7.50
N THR A 168 -16.19 24.70 7.62
CA THR A 168 -17.64 24.74 7.85
C THR A 168 -18.47 24.21 6.67
N LYS A 169 -17.87 24.13 5.47
CA LYS A 169 -18.52 23.59 4.28
C LYS A 169 -18.55 22.06 4.33
N TRP A 170 -19.74 21.49 4.17
CA TRP A 170 -20.02 20.04 4.33
C TRP A 170 -19.13 19.07 3.53
N ASN A 171 -18.54 19.50 2.41
CA ASN A 171 -17.66 18.67 1.57
C ASN A 171 -16.19 19.13 1.59
N PHE A 172 -15.81 19.98 2.52
CA PHE A 172 -14.42 20.38 2.69
C PHE A 172 -13.63 19.26 3.38
N HIS A 173 -12.53 18.86 2.76
CA HIS A 173 -11.62 17.87 3.33
C HIS A 173 -10.50 18.61 4.07
N PRO A 174 -10.41 18.49 5.41
CA PRO A 174 -9.53 19.33 6.21
C PRO A 174 -8.08 18.81 6.19
N TYR A 175 -7.31 19.25 5.19
CA TYR A 175 -5.86 19.08 5.20
C TYR A 175 -5.18 20.21 5.96
N ARG A 176 -3.98 19.94 6.50
CA ARG A 176 -3.17 20.92 7.25
C ARG A 176 -1.81 21.11 6.56
N PRO A 177 -1.20 22.30 6.66
CA PRO A 177 0.15 22.52 6.17
C PRO A 177 1.11 21.56 6.88
N GLY A 178 2.11 21.08 6.17
CA GLY A 178 3.05 20.10 6.70
C GLY A 178 4.12 19.70 5.69
N LEU A 179 5.13 18.96 6.17
CA LEU A 179 6.16 18.44 5.28
C LEU A 179 5.56 17.40 4.34
N VAL A 180 5.68 17.64 3.04
CA VAL A 180 5.57 16.61 2.00
C VAL A 180 6.91 15.87 1.97
N GLY A 181 7.02 14.83 2.80
CA GLY A 181 8.24 14.03 2.93
C GLY A 181 8.03 12.83 3.85
N GLY A 182 8.10 11.63 3.27
CA GLY A 182 7.90 10.33 3.91
C GLY A 182 7.91 9.23 2.84
N HIS A 183 8.02 7.94 3.22
CA HIS A 183 8.29 6.76 2.36
C HIS A 183 7.36 6.50 1.15
N CYS A 184 6.48 7.42 0.78
CA CYS A 184 5.44 7.21 -0.23
C CYS A 184 5.19 8.44 -1.12
N ILE A 185 6.22 9.21 -1.47
CA ILE A 185 6.09 10.13 -2.60
C ILE A 185 5.83 9.28 -3.86
N PRO A 186 4.84 9.61 -4.70
CA PRO A 186 4.66 8.97 -5.99
C PRO A 186 5.93 9.22 -6.80
N VAL A 187 6.73 8.17 -6.94
CA VAL A 187 7.75 8.13 -7.97
C VAL A 187 7.01 8.07 -9.30
N ASP A 188 7.45 8.87 -10.27
CA ASP A 188 6.88 8.98 -11.61
C ASP A 188 6.35 7.63 -12.13
N LEU A 189 5.03 7.49 -12.14
CA LEU A 189 4.30 6.35 -12.71
C LEU A 189 4.25 6.40 -14.25
N CYS A 190 5.01 7.30 -14.85
CA CYS A 190 5.06 7.54 -16.29
C CYS A 190 6.51 7.44 -16.79
N SER A 191 6.99 6.22 -17.01
CA SER A 191 8.07 5.95 -17.95
C SER A 191 7.90 4.58 -18.58
#